data_AF-A0A813F7Z4-F1
#
_entry.id   AF-A0A813F7Z4-F1
#
_cell.length_a   1.000
_cell.length_b   1.000
_cell.length_c   1.000
_cell.angle_alpha   90.00
_cell.angle_beta   90.00
_cell.angle_gamma   90.00
#
_symmetry.space_group_name_H-M   'P 1'
#
loop_
_entity.id
_entity.type
_entity.pdbx_description
1 polymer ?
#
loop_
_entity_poly.entity_id
_entity_poly.type
_entity_poly.pdbx_seq_one_letter_code
_entity_poly.pdbx_strand_id
1 'polypeptide(L)'
;AHIPLLLYPFLNTVSKDRPFEYLRLTSLGVIGALVKVDDAEVINFLLQTEIIPLCLRIMETGSELSKTVATFIVQKLLLDDMGLTYICQTAERFYAVSSVLAKMVTTLQQTPSIRLLKHVIRCYLRLSDNPRAREALRQCLPECLQADPTLQCLPEPIANCLREDSVTKRWLSQLLQNLNLR
;
A
#
# COMPACT_ATOMS: atom_id res chain seq x y z
N ALA A 1 -11.66 -7.88 -23.51
CA ALA A 1 -10.90 -9.14 -23.34
C ALA A 1 -10.28 -9.16 -21.95
N HIS A 2 -10.41 -10.25 -21.18
CA HIS A 2 -9.91 -10.36 -19.79
C HIS A 2 -8.41 -10.68 -19.71
N ILE A 3 -7.60 -9.96 -20.49
CA ILE A 3 -6.15 -10.17 -20.63
C ILE A 3 -5.42 -10.15 -19.27
N PRO A 4 -5.76 -9.29 -18.29
CA PRO A 4 -5.09 -9.30 -16.98
C PRO A 4 -5.14 -10.65 -16.26
N LEU A 5 -6.21 -11.44 -16.42
CA LEU A 5 -6.35 -12.75 -15.77
C LEU A 5 -5.26 -13.74 -16.20
N LEU A 6 -4.74 -13.61 -17.42
CA LEU A 6 -3.65 -14.45 -17.91
C LEU A 6 -2.32 -14.18 -17.18
N LEU A 7 -2.19 -13.03 -16.52
CA LEU A 7 -0.98 -12.64 -15.78
C LEU A 7 -1.01 -13.10 -14.32
N TYR A 8 -2.17 -13.51 -13.79
CA TYR A 8 -2.33 -13.85 -12.38
C TYR A 8 -1.54 -15.11 -12.00
N PRO A 9 -1.43 -16.16 -12.85
CA PRO A 9 -0.51 -17.26 -12.61
C PRO A 9 0.96 -16.84 -12.47
N PHE A 10 1.38 -15.77 -13.13
CA PHE A 10 2.76 -15.26 -13.03
C PHE A 10 2.98 -14.53 -11.71
N LEU A 11 2.04 -13.69 -11.30
CA LEU A 11 1.96 -13.12 -9.94
C LEU A 11 1.84 -14.22 -8.86
N ASN A 12 1.32 -15.38 -9.28
CA ASN A 12 1.18 -16.68 -8.61
C ASN A 12 2.48 -17.21 -7.95
N THR A 13 3.58 -16.96 -8.65
CA THR A 13 4.84 -17.71 -8.48
C THR A 13 5.58 -17.33 -7.21
N VAL A 14 6.20 -18.32 -6.56
CA VAL A 14 6.92 -18.15 -5.28
C VAL A 14 8.44 -18.27 -5.39
N SER A 15 8.96 -18.75 -6.52
CA SER A 15 10.41 -18.84 -6.73
C SER A 15 11.05 -17.45 -6.64
N LYS A 16 12.16 -17.38 -5.89
CA LYS A 16 13.00 -16.19 -5.74
C LYS A 16 14.10 -16.10 -6.80
N ASP A 17 14.11 -17.02 -7.76
CA ASP A 17 15.08 -16.96 -8.86
C ASP A 17 14.82 -15.71 -9.71
N ARG A 18 15.92 -15.10 -10.17
CA ARG A 18 15.89 -13.86 -10.95
C ARG A 18 14.88 -13.88 -12.13
N PRO A 19 14.72 -14.97 -12.91
CA PRO A 19 13.71 -15.02 -13.97
C PRO A 19 12.27 -14.87 -13.45
N PHE A 20 11.94 -15.49 -12.32
CA PHE A 20 10.61 -15.41 -11.73
C PHE A 20 10.34 -14.05 -11.08
N GLU A 21 11.34 -13.42 -10.47
CA GLU A 21 11.22 -12.03 -10.00
C GLU A 21 10.94 -11.07 -11.15
N TYR A 22 11.67 -11.20 -12.27
CA TYR A 22 11.48 -10.35 -13.43
C TYR A 22 10.11 -10.57 -14.08
N LEU A 23 9.66 -11.83 -14.15
CA LEU A 23 8.33 -12.18 -14.65
C LEU A 23 7.21 -11.54 -13.81
N ARG A 24 7.31 -11.61 -12.47
CA ARG A 24 6.36 -10.94 -11.57
C ARG A 24 6.39 -9.42 -11.74
N LEU A 25 7.58 -8.82 -11.78
CA LEU A 25 7.72 -7.37 -11.94
C LEU A 25 7.13 -6.88 -13.27
N THR A 26 7.37 -7.60 -14.37
CA THR A 26 6.82 -7.27 -15.69
C THR A 26 5.30 -7.39 -15.70
N SER A 27 4.76 -8.46 -15.10
CA SER A 27 3.32 -8.68 -14.95
C SER A 27 2.66 -7.57 -14.12
N LEU A 28 3.28 -7.19 -12.99
CA LEU A 28 2.86 -6.04 -12.18
C LEU A 28 2.92 -4.74 -12.96
N GLY A 29 3.91 -4.55 -13.84
CA GLY A 29 4.01 -3.38 -14.70
C GLY A 29 2.80 -3.20 -15.61
N VAL A 30 2.27 -4.29 -16.17
CA VAL A 30 1.05 -4.26 -16.99
C VAL A 30 -0.16 -3.85 -16.14
N ILE A 31 -0.36 -4.47 -14.97
CA ILE A 31 -1.46 -4.11 -14.06
C ILE A 31 -1.33 -2.67 -13.56
N GLY A 32 -0.10 -2.26 -13.22
CA GLY A 32 0.24 -0.90 -12.81
C GLY A 32 -0.09 0.14 -13.88
N ALA A 33 0.16 -0.17 -15.15
CA ALA A 33 -0.22 0.69 -16.26
C ALA A 33 -1.75 0.83 -16.40
N LEU A 34 -2.50 -0.26 -16.20
CA LEU A 34 -3.96 -0.25 -16.25
C LEU A 34 -4.57 0.65 -15.16
N VAL A 35 -4.15 0.47 -13.90
CA VAL A 35 -4.69 1.28 -12.78
C VAL A 35 -4.21 2.74 -12.81
N LYS A 36 -3.18 3.06 -13.60
CA LYS A 36 -2.68 4.44 -13.72
C LYS A 36 -3.63 5.34 -14.51
N VAL A 37 -4.50 4.78 -15.34
CA VAL A 37 -5.47 5.53 -16.16
C VAL A 37 -6.64 6.08 -15.33
N ASP A 38 -6.75 5.66 -14.05
CA ASP A 38 -7.81 6.10 -13.13
C ASP A 38 -9.23 5.83 -13.65
N ASP A 39 -9.40 4.72 -14.37
CA ASP A 39 -10.67 4.25 -14.92
C ASP A 39 -11.40 3.34 -13.90
N ALA A 40 -12.61 3.76 -13.50
CA ALA A 40 -13.43 3.04 -12.53
C ALA A 40 -13.84 1.62 -13.00
N GLU A 41 -13.98 1.38 -14.31
CA GLU A 41 -14.29 0.05 -14.85
C GLU A 41 -13.11 -0.91 -14.63
N VAL A 42 -11.88 -0.41 -14.81
CA VAL A 42 -10.65 -1.17 -14.55
C VAL A 42 -10.56 -1.52 -13.06
N ILE A 43 -10.84 -0.56 -12.17
CA ILE A 43 -10.85 -0.80 -10.73
C ILE A 43 -11.89 -1.86 -10.36
N ASN A 44 -13.13 -1.71 -10.82
CA ASN A 44 -14.20 -2.67 -10.55
C ASN A 44 -13.85 -4.08 -11.05
N PHE A 45 -13.32 -4.19 -12.27
CA PHE A 45 -12.85 -5.46 -12.81
C PHE A 45 -11.78 -6.09 -11.91
N LEU A 46 -10.76 -5.35 -11.50
CA LEU A 46 -9.67 -5.86 -10.68
C LEU A 46 -10.11 -6.28 -9.26
N LEU A 47 -11.07 -5.57 -8.67
CA LEU A 47 -11.64 -5.92 -7.36
C LEU A 47 -12.37 -7.26 -7.39
N GLN A 48 -12.96 -7.63 -8.53
CA GLN A 48 -13.68 -8.90 -8.71
C GLN A 48 -12.75 -10.09 -8.97
N THR A 49 -11.47 -9.86 -9.28
CA THR A 49 -10.57 -10.91 -9.78
C THR A 49 -9.48 -11.35 -8.80
N GLU A 50 -9.54 -10.97 -7.52
CA GLU A 50 -8.53 -11.29 -6.49
C GLU A 50 -7.15 -10.62 -6.67
N ILE A 51 -7.10 -9.41 -7.27
CA ILE A 51 -5.81 -8.69 -7.38
C ILE A 51 -5.22 -8.34 -6.00
N ILE A 52 -6.07 -8.04 -5.01
CA ILE A 52 -5.64 -7.53 -3.70
C ILE A 52 -4.81 -8.60 -2.96
N PRO A 53 -5.29 -9.85 -2.77
CA PRO A 53 -4.47 -10.91 -2.17
C PRO A 53 -3.11 -11.10 -2.86
N LEU A 54 -3.07 -11.07 -4.19
CA LEU A 54 -1.83 -11.20 -4.96
C LEU A 54 -0.85 -10.06 -4.69
N CYS A 55 -1.33 -8.82 -4.71
CA CYS A 55 -0.53 -7.65 -4.40
C CYS A 55 -0.03 -7.68 -2.95
N LEU A 56 -0.87 -8.04 -1.98
CA LEU A 56 -0.50 -8.11 -0.57
C LEU A 56 0.63 -9.13 -0.33
N ARG A 57 0.58 -10.30 -0.97
CA ARG A 57 1.68 -11.27 -0.88
C ARG A 57 2.99 -10.70 -1.45
N ILE A 58 2.93 -10.04 -2.61
CA ILE A 58 4.13 -9.46 -3.23
C ILE A 58 4.67 -8.29 -2.38
N MET A 59 3.79 -7.48 -1.78
CA MET A 59 4.14 -6.42 -0.84
C MET A 59 4.88 -6.97 0.39
N GLU A 60 4.52 -8.18 0.85
CA GLU A 60 5.17 -8.82 1.98
C GLU A 60 6.53 -9.43 1.61
N THR A 61 6.60 -10.23 0.55
CA THR A 61 7.78 -11.10 0.29
C THR A 61 8.59 -10.75 -0.97
N GLY A 62 8.14 -9.80 -1.80
CA GLY A 62 8.77 -9.48 -3.08
C GLY A 62 10.06 -8.67 -2.97
N SER A 63 10.74 -8.48 -4.10
CA SER A 63 11.85 -7.53 -4.22
C SER A 63 11.37 -6.08 -4.00
N GLU A 64 12.27 -5.15 -3.65
CA GLU A 64 11.91 -3.75 -3.39
C GLU A 64 11.10 -3.12 -4.53
N LEU A 65 11.51 -3.34 -5.77
CA LEU A 65 10.80 -2.85 -6.96
C LEU A 65 9.39 -3.48 -7.06
N SER A 66 9.27 -4.78 -6.85
CA SER A 66 7.97 -5.47 -6.91
C SER A 66 7.04 -4.98 -5.79
N LYS A 67 7.57 -4.78 -4.58
CA LYS A 67 6.84 -4.20 -3.44
C LYS A 67 6.34 -2.81 -3.79
N THR A 68 7.18 -1.98 -4.41
CA THR A 68 6.82 -0.62 -4.82
C THR A 68 5.65 -0.62 -5.81
N VAL A 69 5.73 -1.43 -6.88
CA VAL A 69 4.66 -1.50 -7.89
C VAL A 69 3.38 -2.12 -7.32
N ALA A 70 3.48 -3.17 -6.51
CA ALA A 70 2.31 -3.79 -5.87
C ALA A 70 1.62 -2.83 -4.88
N THR A 71 2.39 -2.07 -4.09
CA THR A 71 1.83 -1.05 -3.18
C THR A 71 1.18 0.09 -3.97
N PHE A 72 1.78 0.49 -5.10
CA PHE A 72 1.17 1.48 -6.00
C PHE A 72 -0.18 1.00 -6.55
N ILE A 73 -0.31 -0.27 -6.94
CA ILE A 73 -1.58 -0.86 -7.40
C ILE A 73 -2.61 -0.82 -6.27
N VAL A 74 -2.26 -1.30 -5.07
CA VAL A 74 -3.16 -1.25 -3.90
C VAL A 74 -3.56 0.19 -3.54
N GLN A 75 -2.63 1.14 -3.65
CA GLN A 75 -2.93 2.54 -3.47
C GLN A 75 -3.97 3.02 -4.48
N LYS A 76 -3.81 2.71 -5.78
CA LYS A 76 -4.77 3.11 -6.81
C LYS A 76 -6.16 2.52 -6.57
N LEU A 77 -6.24 1.25 -6.16
CA LEU A 77 -7.50 0.63 -5.76
C LEU A 77 -8.12 1.36 -4.56
N LEU A 78 -7.34 1.71 -3.53
CA LEU A 78 -7.83 2.44 -2.36
C LEU A 78 -8.30 3.87 -2.69
N LEU A 79 -7.68 4.53 -3.66
CA LEU A 79 -8.04 5.90 -4.05
C LEU A 79 -9.45 5.96 -4.63
N ASP A 80 -9.88 4.92 -5.33
CA ASP A 80 -11.25 4.77 -5.79
C ASP A 80 -12.22 4.48 -4.63
N ASP A 81 -13.43 5.06 -4.67
CA ASP A 81 -14.42 4.90 -3.60
C ASP A 81 -14.96 3.46 -3.49
N MET A 82 -15.09 2.74 -4.62
CA MET A 82 -15.49 1.33 -4.59
C MET A 82 -14.40 0.48 -3.97
N GLY A 83 -13.13 0.75 -4.29
CA GLY A 83 -12.01 0.01 -3.72
C GLY A 83 -11.80 0.26 -2.23
N LEU A 84 -11.95 1.52 -1.76
CA LEU A 84 -11.96 1.82 -0.32
C LEU A 84 -13.11 1.09 0.39
N THR A 85 -14.31 1.14 -0.19
CA THR A 85 -15.49 0.46 0.38
C THR A 85 -15.28 -1.05 0.42
N TYR A 86 -14.73 -1.65 -0.64
CA TYR A 86 -14.44 -3.08 -0.72
C TYR A 86 -13.47 -3.55 0.36
N ILE A 87 -12.35 -2.82 0.57
CA ILE A 87 -11.33 -3.15 1.56
C ILE A 87 -11.87 -2.96 2.98
N CYS A 88 -12.63 -1.89 3.22
CA CYS A 88 -13.19 -1.58 4.54
C CYS A 88 -14.54 -2.27 4.83
N GLN A 89 -15.05 -3.09 3.91
CA GLN A 89 -16.35 -3.76 4.04
C GLN A 89 -16.38 -4.68 5.26
N THR A 90 -15.32 -5.46 5.44
CA THR A 90 -15.15 -6.47 6.50
C THR A 90 -13.88 -6.20 7.28
N ALA A 91 -13.87 -6.55 8.57
CA ALA A 91 -12.67 -6.46 9.40
C ALA A 91 -11.51 -7.29 8.83
N GLU A 92 -11.79 -8.50 8.32
CA GLU A 92 -10.79 -9.40 7.74
C GLU A 92 -10.01 -8.74 6.59
N ARG A 93 -10.71 -8.20 5.57
CA ARG A 93 -10.07 -7.48 4.46
C ARG A 93 -9.25 -6.27 4.93
N PHE A 94 -9.80 -5.49 5.85
CA PHE A 94 -9.08 -4.34 6.42
C PHE A 94 -7.78 -4.78 7.12
N TYR A 95 -7.84 -5.77 8.01
CA TYR A 95 -6.68 -6.25 8.74
C TYR A 95 -5.67 -6.98 7.83
N ALA A 96 -6.12 -7.64 6.77
CA ALA A 96 -5.22 -8.19 5.75
C ALA A 96 -4.36 -7.09 5.10
N VAL A 97 -4.97 -5.96 4.72
CA VAL A 97 -4.22 -4.82 4.18
C VAL A 97 -3.37 -4.15 5.25
N SER A 98 -3.95 -3.82 6.42
CA SER A 98 -3.27 -3.08 7.48
C SER A 98 -2.08 -3.84 8.06
N SER A 99 -2.17 -5.16 8.21
CA SER A 99 -1.07 -5.97 8.75
C SER A 99 0.13 -6.03 7.80
N VAL A 100 -0.11 -6.12 6.49
CA VAL A 100 0.96 -6.08 5.49
C VAL A 100 1.60 -4.69 5.44
N LEU A 101 0.80 -3.61 5.45
CA LEU A 101 1.33 -2.26 5.53
C LEU A 101 2.19 -2.07 6.78
N ALA A 102 1.78 -2.59 7.94
CA ALA A 102 2.56 -2.51 9.17
C ALA A 102 3.93 -3.21 9.04
N LYS A 103 3.96 -4.43 8.50
CA LYS A 103 5.21 -5.17 8.20
C LYS A 103 6.12 -4.41 7.23
N MET A 104 5.55 -3.73 6.25
CA MET A 104 6.31 -2.90 5.32
C MET A 104 6.96 -1.71 6.02
N VAL A 105 6.25 -1.06 6.95
CA VAL A 105 6.84 0.02 7.75
C VAL A 105 7.98 -0.49 8.63
N THR A 106 7.85 -1.67 9.26
CA THR A 106 8.95 -2.31 10.00
C THR A 106 10.17 -2.55 9.08
N THR A 107 9.94 -3.02 7.85
CA THR A 107 11.01 -3.22 6.87
C THR A 107 11.68 -1.90 6.48
N LEU A 108 10.90 -0.82 6.33
CA LEU A 108 11.38 0.51 5.97
C LEU A 108 12.28 1.16 7.03
N GLN A 109 12.19 0.73 8.30
CA GLN A 109 13.14 1.16 9.33
C GLN A 109 14.53 0.56 9.13
N GLN A 110 14.61 -0.65 8.56
CA GLN A 110 15.87 -1.37 8.31
C GLN A 110 16.44 -1.06 6.93
N THR A 111 15.58 -0.96 5.92
CA THR A 111 15.95 -0.67 4.53
C THR A 111 15.08 0.47 4.02
N PRO A 112 15.51 1.74 4.23
CA PRO A 112 14.69 2.90 3.90
C PRO A 112 14.49 3.06 2.40
N SER A 113 13.25 3.35 1.99
CA SER A 113 12.90 3.61 0.59
C SER A 113 11.76 4.63 0.52
N ILE A 114 12.07 5.86 0.10
CA ILE A 114 11.09 6.95 0.03
C ILE A 114 9.95 6.65 -0.96
N ARG A 115 10.25 5.95 -2.06
CA ARG A 115 9.23 5.58 -3.06
C ARG A 115 8.19 4.66 -2.45
N LEU A 116 8.64 3.66 -1.70
CA LEU A 116 7.76 2.72 -1.02
C LEU A 116 7.01 3.37 0.14
N LEU A 117 7.72 4.13 0.99
CA LEU A 117 7.14 4.84 2.13
C LEU A 117 6.02 5.80 1.70
N LYS A 118 6.21 6.51 0.58
CA LYS A 118 5.20 7.39 -0.01
C LYS A 118 3.89 6.67 -0.32
N HIS A 119 3.96 5.50 -0.95
CA HIS A 119 2.78 4.69 -1.24
C HIS A 119 2.13 4.15 0.03
N VAL A 120 2.92 3.66 0.99
CA VAL A 120 2.43 3.15 2.28
C VAL A 120 1.68 4.23 3.06
N ILE A 121 2.26 5.42 3.21
CA ILE A 121 1.60 6.55 3.91
C ILE A 121 0.32 6.96 3.16
N ARG A 122 0.33 6.97 1.83
CA ARG A 122 -0.85 7.33 1.05
C ARG A 122 -1.99 6.32 1.20
N CYS A 123 -1.69 5.02 1.34
CA CYS A 123 -2.66 3.98 1.67
C CYS A 123 -3.27 4.20 3.05
N TYR A 124 -2.46 4.42 4.09
CA TYR A 124 -2.98 4.70 5.44
C TYR A 124 -3.85 5.95 5.47
N LEU A 125 -3.40 7.04 4.83
CA LEU A 125 -4.19 8.28 4.72
C LEU A 125 -5.56 8.00 4.10
N ARG A 126 -5.60 7.25 2.99
CA ARG A 126 -6.88 6.91 2.34
C ARG A 126 -7.77 6.02 3.19
N LEU A 127 -7.20 5.03 3.88
CA LEU A 127 -7.94 4.19 4.83
C LEU A 127 -8.57 5.02 5.95
N SER A 128 -7.91 6.09 6.40
CA SER A 128 -8.45 6.99 7.43
C SER A 128 -9.70 7.78 6.98
N ASP A 129 -10.00 7.83 5.69
CA ASP A 129 -11.24 8.45 5.19
C ASP A 129 -12.48 7.62 5.57
N ASN A 130 -12.33 6.30 5.70
CA ASN A 130 -13.42 5.41 6.12
C ASN A 130 -13.56 5.43 7.66
N PRO A 131 -14.74 5.74 8.23
CA PRO A 131 -14.92 5.86 9.68
C PRO A 131 -14.57 4.59 10.47
N ARG A 132 -14.89 3.40 9.94
CA ARG A 132 -14.62 2.12 10.62
C ARG A 132 -13.12 1.80 10.60
N ALA A 133 -12.47 2.00 9.47
CA ALA A 133 -11.03 1.81 9.34
C ALA A 133 -10.26 2.85 10.17
N ARG A 134 -10.73 4.10 10.24
CA ARG A 134 -10.15 5.14 11.09
C ARG A 134 -10.10 4.73 12.56
N GLU A 135 -11.19 4.16 13.09
CA GLU A 135 -11.22 3.67 14.47
C GLU A 135 -10.21 2.55 14.69
N ALA A 136 -10.17 1.56 13.78
CA ALA A 136 -9.23 0.45 13.87
C ALA A 136 -7.77 0.91 13.75
N LEU A 137 -7.48 1.89 12.88
CA LEU A 137 -6.15 2.45 12.68
C LEU A 137 -5.59 3.13 13.93
N ARG A 138 -6.43 3.69 14.81
CA ARG A 138 -5.94 4.22 16.10
C ARG A 138 -5.29 3.16 16.97
N GLN A 139 -5.68 1.90 16.80
CA GLN A 139 -5.19 0.78 17.59
C GLN A 139 -4.06 0.02 16.89
N CYS A 140 -3.95 0.11 15.56
CA CYS A 140 -3.02 -0.72 14.79
C CYS A 140 -2.06 0.06 13.88
N LEU A 141 -2.05 1.39 13.90
CA LEU A 141 -1.02 2.18 13.21
C LEU A 141 0.36 1.83 13.79
N PRO A 142 1.40 1.56 13.00
CA PRO A 142 2.73 1.26 13.52
C PRO A 142 3.29 2.39 14.39
N GLU A 143 3.85 2.07 15.55
CA GLU A 143 4.39 3.04 16.53
C GLU A 143 5.40 4.02 15.91
N CYS A 144 6.25 3.53 15.01
CA CYS A 144 7.21 4.37 14.27
C CYS A 144 6.58 5.44 13.36
N LEU A 145 5.28 5.35 13.05
CA LEU A 145 4.51 6.40 12.37
C LEU A 145 3.62 7.19 13.33
N GLN A 146 3.44 6.74 14.58
CA GLN A 146 2.76 7.46 15.64
C GLN A 146 3.68 8.57 16.18
N ALA A 147 3.97 9.55 15.33
CA ALA A 147 4.62 10.78 15.76
C ALA A 147 3.56 11.79 16.19
N ASP A 148 4.02 12.81 16.91
CA ASP A 148 3.25 14.02 17.12
C ASP A 148 2.94 14.69 15.76
N PRO A 149 1.88 15.52 15.64
CA PRO A 149 1.54 16.18 14.38
C PRO A 149 2.65 17.03 13.76
N THR A 150 3.66 17.44 14.54
CA THR A 150 4.85 18.19 14.08
C THR A 150 5.98 17.29 13.57
N LEU A 151 5.82 15.96 13.65
CA LEU A 151 6.72 14.93 13.12
C LEU A 151 8.13 14.96 13.73
N GLN A 152 8.29 15.46 14.95
CA GLN A 152 9.58 15.61 15.62
C GLN A 152 10.11 14.28 16.16
N CYS A 153 9.22 13.35 16.53
CA CYS A 153 9.58 12.08 17.18
C CYS A 153 9.69 10.88 16.22
N LEU A 154 9.81 11.09 14.90
CA LEU A 154 9.96 9.99 13.95
C LEU A 154 11.34 9.30 14.07
N PRO A 155 11.41 7.97 13.93
CA PRO A 155 12.69 7.27 13.82
C PRO A 155 13.55 7.85 12.69
N GLU A 156 14.84 7.98 12.94
CA GLU A 156 15.81 8.60 12.01
C GLU A 156 15.69 8.09 10.56
N PRO A 157 15.55 6.76 10.29
CA PRO A 157 15.44 6.26 8.91
C PRO A 157 14.21 6.79 8.16
N ILE A 158 13.08 6.93 8.88
CA ILE A 158 11.83 7.46 8.34
C ILE A 158 11.92 8.99 8.19
N ALA A 159 12.43 9.68 9.22
CA ALA A 159 12.65 11.13 9.18
C ALA A 159 13.55 11.54 8.01
N ASN A 160 14.61 10.77 7.75
CA ASN A 160 15.54 10.99 6.64
C ASN A 160 14.84 10.81 5.27
N CYS A 161 14.03 9.77 5.10
CA CYS A 161 13.23 9.61 3.88
C CYS A 161 12.29 10.80 3.64
N LEU A 162 11.67 11.29 4.70
CA LEU A 162 10.70 12.38 4.61
C LEU A 162 11.36 13.75 4.47
N ARG A 163 12.66 13.90 4.76
CA ARG A 163 13.36 15.19 4.84
C ARG A 163 13.07 16.07 3.62
N GLU A 164 13.19 15.50 2.42
CA GLU A 164 13.04 16.20 1.15
C GLU A 164 11.66 16.00 0.47
N ASP A 165 10.86 15.02 0.90
CA ASP A 165 9.52 14.77 0.37
C ASP A 165 8.43 15.47 1.18
N SER A 166 8.23 16.76 0.89
CA SER A 166 7.22 17.60 1.54
C SER A 166 5.78 17.10 1.35
N VAL A 167 5.50 16.41 0.25
CA VAL A 167 4.15 15.87 -0.04
C VAL A 167 3.84 14.73 0.91
N THR A 168 4.77 13.79 1.03
CA THR A 168 4.60 12.63 1.92
C THR A 168 4.55 13.05 3.40
N LYS A 169 5.34 14.07 3.79
CA LYS A 169 5.23 14.69 5.13
C LYS A 169 3.83 15.24 5.41
N ARG A 170 3.25 16.00 4.47
CA ARG A 170 1.89 16.54 4.63
C ARG A 170 0.86 15.42 4.75
N TRP A 171 0.99 14.36 3.98
CA TRP A 171 0.10 13.20 4.07
C TRP A 171 0.17 12.50 5.43
N LEU A 172 1.38 12.34 5.98
CA LEU A 172 1.54 11.77 7.32
C LEU A 172 0.95 12.66 8.40
N SER A 173 1.19 13.97 8.34
CA SER A 173 0.59 14.93 9.29
C SER A 173 -0.95 14.91 9.21
N GLN A 174 -1.52 14.88 8.00
CA GLN A 174 -2.97 14.75 7.81
C GLN A 174 -3.52 13.44 8.35
N LEU A 175 -2.81 12.31 8.16
CA LEU A 175 -3.20 11.02 8.71
C LEU A 175 -3.28 11.08 10.23
N LEU A 176 -2.26 11.64 10.89
CA LEU A 176 -2.22 11.77 12.35
C LEU A 176 -3.35 12.65 12.87
N GLN A 177 -3.64 13.75 12.17
CA GLN A 177 -4.79 14.61 12.46
C GLN A 177 -6.12 13.86 12.32
N ASN A 178 -6.31 13.09 11.25
CA ASN A 178 -7.53 12.29 11.03
C ASN A 178 -7.75 11.27 12.16
N LEU A 179 -6.68 10.73 12.73
CA LEU A 179 -6.74 9.75 13.81
C LEU A 179 -6.89 10.38 15.19
N ASN A 180 -6.78 11.71 15.33
CA ASN A 180 -6.72 12.40 16.62
C ASN A 180 -5.63 11.86 17.55
N LEU A 181 -4.53 11.35 16.99
CA LEU A 181 -3.35 10.97 17.77
C LEU A 181 -2.65 12.28 18.16
N ARG A 182 -2.70 12.59 19.46
CA ARG A 182 -2.20 13.82 20.07
C ARG A 182 -0.75 13.68 20.48
#